data_AF-A0A921N2G8-F1
#
_entry.id   AF-A0A921N2G8-F1
#
_cell.length_a   1.000
_cell.length_b   1.000
_cell.length_c   1.000
_cell.angle_alpha   90.00
_cell.angle_beta   90.00
_cell.angle_gamma   90.00
#
_symmetry.space_group_name_H-M   'P 1'
#
loop_
_entity.id
_entity.type
_entity.pdbx_description
1 polymer ?
#
loop_
_entity_poly.entity_id
_entity_poly.type
_entity_poly.pdbx_seq_one_letter_code
_entity_poly.pdbx_strand_id
1 'polypeptide(L)'
;MKRFTYQEVVNFVNENSNCELLEKEYKNQTTKMSFKCECGEVFITTFEKFRTRGKRQCNNCGRKILTEKNKLSYEDVKKYIEENSKCKLLSKEYVSTRDKILLQCECGKEFWVAFRHFRSSNQRQCQECGSKIRSSKRKLDFSYIQNFVKENSECKLLSDKYINSNHKLDFECKCGNKFSTYFDLFKRLDIRMCTKCRQSVPRSKGELKISEWLYKNNINYKEEYTFDDLKDIKKLRFDFAILNDKGEVKMLIEFDGKQHQGEGVFAKTEEEALLMYNEIAYSDNLKNEYCFNKCIPLLRIPYDKYSNIDKILTRVLK
;
A
#
# COMPACT_ATOMS: atom_id res chain seq x y z
N MET A 1 11.11 45.84 -36.02
CA MET A 1 11.45 44.41 -36.13
C MET A 1 12.28 44.22 -37.39
N LYS A 2 13.56 43.80 -37.30
CA LYS A 2 14.44 43.71 -38.49
C LYS A 2 13.87 42.68 -39.48
N ARG A 3 13.59 43.11 -40.71
CA ARG A 3 13.06 42.26 -41.77
C ARG A 3 14.26 41.72 -42.55
N PHE A 4 14.46 40.41 -42.49
CA PHE A 4 15.55 39.75 -43.22
C PHE A 4 15.20 39.62 -44.70
N THR A 5 16.18 39.84 -45.56
CA THR A 5 16.13 39.51 -46.98
C THR A 5 16.43 38.03 -47.20
N TYR A 6 16.05 37.49 -48.36
CA TYR A 6 16.39 36.11 -48.73
C TYR A 6 17.91 35.87 -48.68
N GLN A 7 18.72 36.81 -49.18
CA GLN A 7 20.18 36.68 -49.19
C GLN A 7 20.76 36.67 -47.78
N GLU A 8 20.25 37.51 -46.87
CA GLU A 8 20.68 37.47 -45.45
C GLU A 8 20.35 36.14 -44.78
N VAL A 9 19.21 35.51 -45.13
CA VAL A 9 18.84 34.19 -44.62
C VAL A 9 19.78 33.11 -45.14
N VAL A 10 20.06 33.10 -46.45
CA VAL A 10 20.99 32.15 -47.08
C VAL A 10 22.39 32.26 -46.47
N ASN A 11 22.93 33.49 -46.37
CA ASN A 11 24.25 33.74 -45.78
C ASN A 11 24.30 33.24 -44.34
N PHE A 12 23.27 33.56 -43.54
CA PHE A 12 23.22 33.14 -42.14
C PHE A 12 23.20 31.61 -41.98
N VAL A 13 22.48 30.89 -42.84
CA VAL A 13 22.43 29.42 -42.82
C VAL A 13 23.80 28.83 -43.14
N ASN A 14 24.46 29.32 -44.19
CA ASN A 14 25.77 28.81 -44.61
C ASN A 14 26.89 29.13 -43.59
N GLU A 15 26.86 30.30 -42.94
CA GLU A 15 27.86 30.70 -41.96
C GLU A 15 27.72 29.99 -40.60
N ASN A 16 26.51 29.54 -40.24
CA ASN A 16 26.21 29.04 -38.89
C ASN A 16 25.86 27.54 -38.87
N SER A 17 25.87 26.86 -40.01
CA SER A 17 25.55 25.44 -40.12
C SER A 17 26.05 24.81 -41.42
N ASN A 18 26.20 23.49 -41.41
CA ASN A 18 26.40 22.69 -42.62
C ASN A 18 25.06 22.30 -43.28
N CYS A 19 24.08 23.21 -43.27
CA CYS A 19 22.78 22.99 -43.92
C CYS A 19 22.67 23.84 -45.19
N GLU A 20 21.91 23.33 -46.16
CA GLU A 20 21.55 24.04 -47.39
C GLU A 20 20.06 24.39 -47.36
N LEU A 21 19.71 25.64 -47.68
CA LEU A 21 18.32 26.07 -47.82
C LEU A 21 17.78 25.68 -49.20
N LEU A 22 16.65 24.97 -49.26
CA LEU A 22 16.08 24.47 -50.52
C LEU A 22 15.04 25.41 -51.16
N GLU A 23 14.48 26.34 -50.37
CA GLU A 23 13.50 27.31 -50.86
C GLU A 23 14.19 28.43 -51.65
N LYS A 24 13.55 28.89 -52.73
CA LYS A 24 14.07 30.00 -53.57
C LYS A 24 13.64 31.39 -53.11
N GLU A 25 12.69 31.46 -52.18
CA GLU A 25 12.12 32.71 -51.68
C GLU A 25 11.95 32.69 -50.16
N TYR A 26 12.05 33.86 -49.53
CA TYR A 26 11.84 34.03 -48.10
C TYR A 26 10.68 35.01 -47.84
N LYS A 27 9.64 34.52 -47.14
CA LYS A 27 8.44 35.31 -46.81
C LYS A 27 8.56 36.04 -45.47
N ASN A 28 8.79 35.30 -44.39
CA ASN A 28 8.90 35.81 -43.03
C ASN A 28 9.54 34.77 -42.09
N GLN A 29 9.82 35.17 -40.83
CA GLN A 29 10.58 34.34 -39.87
C GLN A 29 9.82 33.09 -39.38
N THR A 30 8.49 33.08 -39.51
CA THR A 30 7.60 32.04 -38.98
C THR A 30 7.11 31.07 -40.05
N THR A 31 7.32 31.39 -41.33
CA THR A 31 7.01 30.49 -42.44
C THR A 31 7.96 29.30 -42.40
N LYS A 32 7.41 28.10 -42.59
CA LYS A 32 8.19 26.87 -42.65
C LYS A 32 8.97 26.82 -43.97
N MET A 33 10.22 26.38 -43.89
CA MET A 33 11.14 26.26 -45.01
C MET A 33 11.84 24.91 -44.92
N SER A 34 12.24 24.37 -46.07
CA SER A 34 12.95 23.09 -46.17
C SER A 34 14.46 23.31 -46.19
N PHE A 35 15.16 22.57 -45.34
CA PHE A 35 16.62 22.59 -45.23
C PHE A 35 17.17 21.19 -45.44
N LYS A 36 18.27 21.07 -46.18
CA LYS A 36 19.02 19.82 -46.34
C LYS A 36 20.22 19.84 -45.40
N CYS A 37 20.24 18.89 -44.46
CA CYS A 37 21.36 18.73 -43.55
C CYS A 37 22.57 18.09 -44.25
N GLU A 38 23.78 18.27 -43.73
CA GLU A 38 25.01 17.59 -44.18
C GLU A 38 24.86 16.08 -44.34
N CYS A 39 24.07 15.42 -43.49
CA CYS A 39 23.81 13.97 -43.59
C CYS A 39 22.87 13.58 -44.76
N GLY A 40 22.47 14.53 -45.59
CA GLY A 40 21.54 14.35 -46.71
C GLY A 40 20.05 14.39 -46.34
N GLU A 41 19.70 14.42 -45.05
CA GLU A 41 18.31 14.44 -44.58
C GLU A 41 17.69 15.83 -44.76
N VAL A 42 16.53 15.87 -45.42
CA VAL A 42 15.72 17.10 -45.55
C VAL A 42 14.81 17.24 -44.34
N PHE A 43 14.83 18.40 -43.70
CA PHE A 43 13.98 18.71 -42.56
C PHE A 43 13.34 20.09 -42.71
N ILE A 44 12.15 20.22 -42.14
CA ILE A 44 11.36 21.45 -42.24
C ILE A 44 11.42 22.20 -40.90
N THR A 45 11.79 23.47 -40.95
CA THR A 45 11.75 24.36 -39.77
C THR A 45 11.50 25.81 -40.18
N THR A 46 11.28 26.70 -39.22
CA THR A 46 11.20 28.14 -39.45
C THR A 46 12.57 28.78 -39.30
N PHE A 47 12.81 29.90 -39.98
CA PHE A 47 14.06 30.66 -39.83
C PHE A 47 14.26 31.16 -38.41
N GLU A 48 13.18 31.54 -37.70
CA GLU A 48 13.24 31.92 -36.29
C GLU A 48 13.86 30.79 -35.44
N LYS A 49 13.32 29.56 -35.53
CA LYS A 49 13.83 28.42 -34.76
C LYS A 49 15.25 28.04 -35.15
N PHE A 50 15.58 28.17 -36.43
CA PHE A 50 16.94 27.99 -36.92
C PHE A 50 17.87 28.97 -36.20
N ARG A 51 17.59 30.27 -36.30
CA ARG A 51 18.41 31.37 -35.77
C ARG A 51 18.53 31.38 -34.25
N THR A 52 17.41 31.36 -33.52
CA THR A 52 17.37 31.65 -32.08
C THR A 52 17.36 30.41 -31.21
N ARG A 53 16.76 29.30 -31.66
CA ARG A 53 16.66 28.04 -30.88
C ARG A 53 17.75 27.02 -31.21
N GLY A 54 18.76 27.42 -31.97
CA GLY A 54 19.92 26.57 -32.28
C GLY A 54 19.59 25.35 -33.14
N LYS A 55 18.51 25.38 -33.95
CA LYS A 55 18.11 24.28 -34.83
C LYS A 55 19.00 24.21 -36.08
N ARG A 56 20.32 24.06 -35.90
CA ARG A 56 21.36 24.11 -36.95
C ARG A 56 21.49 22.86 -37.82
N GLN A 57 20.65 21.85 -37.61
CA GLN A 57 20.77 20.52 -38.22
C GLN A 57 19.49 19.71 -38.05
N CYS A 58 19.40 18.58 -38.77
CA CYS A 58 18.29 17.64 -38.63
C CYS A 58 18.21 17.08 -37.20
N ASN A 59 17.08 16.49 -36.84
CA ASN A 59 16.89 15.93 -35.50
C ASN A 59 17.86 14.78 -35.19
N ASN A 60 18.25 14.01 -36.20
CA ASN A 60 19.14 12.87 -36.03
C ASN A 60 20.57 13.30 -35.73
N CYS A 61 21.15 14.22 -36.50
CA CYS A 61 22.46 14.81 -36.22
C CYS A 61 22.49 15.54 -34.87
N GLY A 62 21.44 16.32 -34.57
CA GLY A 62 21.31 16.99 -33.28
C GLY A 62 21.30 16.01 -32.10
N ARG A 63 20.58 14.89 -32.22
CA ARG A 63 20.59 13.83 -31.20
C ARG A 63 21.97 13.17 -31.07
N LYS A 64 22.65 12.85 -32.17
CA LYS A 64 24.00 12.25 -32.13
C LYS A 64 25.00 13.14 -31.38
N ILE A 65 25.03 14.43 -31.70
CA ILE A 65 25.90 15.40 -31.01
C ILE A 65 25.56 15.50 -29.53
N LEU A 66 24.27 15.54 -29.18
CA LEU A 66 23.84 15.56 -27.79
C LEU A 66 24.22 14.26 -27.05
N THR A 67 24.12 13.11 -27.70
CA THR A 67 24.51 11.82 -27.15
C THR A 67 26.01 11.76 -26.88
N GLU A 68 26.85 12.18 -27.81
CA GLU A 68 28.30 12.23 -27.60
C GLU A 68 28.68 13.25 -26.52
N LYS A 69 28.06 14.43 -26.51
CA LYS A 69 28.31 15.44 -25.48
C LYS A 69 27.95 14.98 -24.06
N ASN A 70 26.90 14.16 -23.91
CA ASN A 70 26.46 13.64 -22.62
C ASN A 70 27.04 12.26 -22.29
N LYS A 71 27.95 11.74 -23.14
CA LYS A 71 28.59 10.46 -22.91
C LYS A 71 29.54 10.60 -21.73
N LEU A 72 29.33 9.78 -20.71
CA LEU A 72 30.18 9.76 -19.53
C LEU A 72 31.50 9.07 -19.87
N SER A 73 32.60 9.65 -19.41
CA SER A 73 33.91 9.00 -19.45
C SER A 73 34.02 7.92 -18.36
N TYR A 74 35.04 7.09 -18.45
CA TYR A 74 35.37 6.12 -17.40
C TYR A 74 35.68 6.83 -16.08
N GLU A 75 36.42 7.94 -16.14
CA GLU A 75 36.78 8.78 -15.00
C GLU A 75 35.55 9.38 -14.32
N ASP A 76 34.57 9.86 -15.09
CA ASP A 76 33.30 10.37 -14.55
C ASP A 76 32.54 9.27 -13.79
N VAL A 77 32.49 8.06 -14.36
CA VAL A 77 31.82 6.91 -13.74
C VAL A 77 32.52 6.50 -12.46
N LYS A 78 33.86 6.42 -12.47
CA LYS A 78 34.68 6.07 -11.31
C LYS A 78 34.46 7.06 -10.17
N LYS A 79 34.60 8.37 -10.45
CA LYS A 79 34.37 9.44 -9.48
C LYS A 79 32.97 9.37 -8.89
N TYR A 80 31.95 9.18 -9.74
CA TYR A 80 30.56 9.08 -9.29
C TYR A 80 30.32 7.91 -8.34
N ILE A 81 30.94 6.75 -8.58
CA ILE A 81 30.81 5.56 -7.71
C ILE A 81 31.43 5.81 -6.34
N GLU A 82 32.65 6.37 -6.32
CA GLU A 82 33.40 6.66 -5.09
C GLU A 82 32.73 7.76 -4.23
N GLU A 83 32.11 8.76 -4.85
CA GLU A 83 31.39 9.83 -4.13
C GLU A 83 30.01 9.39 -3.58
N ASN A 84 29.35 8.44 -4.25
CA ASN A 84 27.95 8.08 -3.95
C ASN A 84 27.79 6.69 -3.31
N SER A 85 28.89 6.01 -3.03
CA SER A 85 28.88 4.70 -2.39
C SER A 85 30.23 4.36 -1.77
N LYS A 86 30.23 3.33 -0.93
CA LYS A 86 31.46 2.69 -0.44
C LYS A 86 31.92 1.54 -1.35
N CYS A 87 31.46 1.49 -2.60
CA CYS A 87 31.88 0.48 -3.56
C CYS A 87 33.15 0.91 -4.29
N LYS A 88 33.98 -0.07 -4.66
CA LYS A 88 35.16 0.13 -5.50
C LYS A 88 34.92 -0.38 -6.92
N LEU A 89 35.25 0.41 -7.94
CA LEU A 89 35.17 -0.01 -9.34
C LEU A 89 36.32 -0.96 -9.69
N LEU A 90 36.01 -2.15 -10.19
CA LEU A 90 36.99 -3.17 -10.60
C LEU A 90 37.12 -3.31 -12.13
N SER A 91 36.07 -2.99 -12.89
CA SER A 91 36.15 -2.95 -14.36
C SER A 91 37.17 -1.90 -14.81
N LYS A 92 38.00 -2.24 -15.81
CA LYS A 92 39.00 -1.33 -16.39
C LYS A 92 38.44 -0.43 -17.49
N GLU A 93 37.29 -0.80 -18.05
CA GLU A 93 36.67 -0.11 -19.18
C GLU A 93 35.19 0.15 -18.90
N TYR A 94 34.67 1.22 -19.51
CA TYR A 94 33.26 1.59 -19.50
C TYR A 94 32.83 1.99 -20.91
N VAL A 95 31.82 1.30 -21.43
CA VAL A 95 31.32 1.51 -22.81
C VAL A 95 30.05 2.35 -22.80
N SER A 96 29.03 1.92 -22.03
CA SER A 96 27.76 2.62 -21.95
C SER A 96 27.05 2.45 -20.62
N THR A 97 26.03 3.29 -20.38
CA THR A 97 25.22 3.26 -19.15
C THR A 97 24.44 1.96 -18.95
N ARG A 98 24.22 1.19 -20.02
CA ARG A 98 23.49 -0.08 -20.01
C ARG A 98 24.40 -1.27 -19.77
N ASP A 99 25.70 -1.12 -20.03
CA ASP A 99 26.66 -2.19 -19.85
C ASP A 99 26.96 -2.40 -18.37
N LYS A 100 27.19 -3.67 -18.04
CA LYS A 100 27.49 -4.07 -16.66
C LYS A 100 28.95 -3.77 -16.36
N ILE A 101 29.17 -3.10 -15.24
CA ILE A 101 30.47 -2.90 -14.63
C ILE A 101 30.59 -3.78 -13.38
N LEU A 102 31.79 -4.23 -13.09
CA LEU A 102 32.13 -5.02 -11.91
C LEU A 102 32.54 -4.09 -10.78
N LEU A 103 31.83 -4.20 -9.65
CA LEU A 103 32.10 -3.45 -8.42
C LEU A 103 32.40 -4.39 -7.27
N GLN A 104 33.23 -3.96 -6.33
CA GLN A 104 33.39 -4.57 -5.02
C GLN A 104 32.62 -3.76 -3.98
N CYS A 105 31.69 -4.41 -3.28
CA CYS A 105 30.94 -3.80 -2.19
C CYS A 105 31.81 -3.66 -0.93
N GLU A 106 31.44 -2.78 0.01
CA GLU A 106 32.06 -2.66 1.34
C GLU A 106 32.15 -4.01 2.09
N CYS A 107 31.20 -4.93 1.86
CA CYS A 107 31.24 -6.27 2.46
C CYS A 107 32.25 -7.23 1.79
N GLY A 108 33.09 -6.74 0.89
CA GLY A 108 34.08 -7.52 0.12
C GLY A 108 33.50 -8.27 -1.08
N LYS A 109 32.18 -8.36 -1.23
CA LYS A 109 31.54 -9.12 -2.31
C LYS A 109 31.59 -8.36 -3.64
N GLU A 110 32.01 -9.05 -4.68
CA GLU A 110 31.98 -8.55 -6.05
C GLU A 110 30.60 -8.74 -6.69
N PHE A 111 30.15 -7.77 -7.48
CA PHE A 111 28.88 -7.83 -8.17
C PHE A 111 28.87 -7.01 -9.45
N TRP A 112 28.14 -7.53 -10.45
CA TRP A 112 27.91 -6.85 -11.71
C TRP A 112 26.66 -5.97 -11.63
N VAL A 113 26.76 -4.73 -12.09
CA VAL A 113 25.63 -3.80 -12.16
C VAL A 113 25.76 -2.89 -13.37
N ALA A 114 24.65 -2.60 -14.05
CA ALA A 114 24.69 -1.57 -15.09
C ALA A 114 24.75 -0.18 -14.45
N PHE A 115 25.59 0.71 -14.98
CA PHE A 115 25.77 2.04 -14.38
C PHE A 115 24.47 2.82 -14.23
N ARG A 116 23.51 2.66 -15.17
CA ARG A 116 22.16 3.26 -15.06
C ARG A 116 21.41 2.84 -13.79
N HIS A 117 21.55 1.59 -13.34
CA HIS A 117 20.88 1.05 -12.16
C HIS A 117 21.57 1.53 -10.88
N PHE A 118 22.91 1.59 -10.92
CA PHE A 118 23.67 2.21 -9.85
C PHE A 118 23.24 3.67 -9.65
N ARG A 119 23.18 4.46 -10.73
CA ARG A 119 22.83 5.89 -10.71
C ARG A 119 21.36 6.17 -10.38
N SER A 120 20.42 5.49 -11.03
CA SER A 120 19.00 5.87 -11.01
C SER A 120 18.13 4.97 -10.13
N SER A 121 18.49 3.70 -9.99
CA SER A 121 17.75 2.72 -9.18
C SER A 121 18.30 2.61 -7.75
N ASN A 122 19.26 3.47 -7.39
CA ASN A 122 19.92 3.53 -6.09
C ASN A 122 20.51 2.19 -5.61
N GLN A 123 20.96 1.34 -6.54
CA GLN A 123 21.64 0.08 -6.23
C GLN A 123 23.11 0.35 -5.87
N ARG A 124 23.33 1.02 -4.72
CA ARG A 124 24.65 1.50 -4.25
C ARG A 124 25.53 0.44 -3.60
N GLN A 125 25.05 -0.80 -3.54
CA GLN A 125 25.73 -1.94 -2.93
C GLN A 125 25.26 -3.25 -3.55
N CYS A 126 25.91 -4.36 -3.16
CA CYS A 126 25.47 -5.69 -3.54
C CYS A 126 24.04 -5.99 -3.05
N GLN A 127 23.39 -6.97 -3.65
CA GLN A 127 22.00 -7.33 -3.36
C GLN A 127 21.77 -7.72 -1.89
N GLU A 128 22.75 -8.36 -1.25
CA GLU A 128 22.65 -8.78 0.15
C GLU A 128 22.65 -7.58 1.09
N CYS A 129 23.64 -6.69 0.96
CA CYS A 129 23.71 -5.46 1.74
C CYS A 129 22.49 -4.57 1.51
N GLY A 130 22.07 -4.41 0.25
CA GLY A 130 20.86 -3.66 -0.10
C GLY A 130 19.59 -4.26 0.52
N SER A 131 19.49 -5.59 0.59
CA SER A 131 18.35 -6.27 1.22
C SER A 131 18.37 -6.15 2.74
N LYS A 132 19.54 -6.20 3.38
CA LYS A 132 19.70 -5.95 4.82
C LYS A 132 19.23 -4.54 5.21
N ILE A 133 19.65 -3.51 4.46
CA ILE A 133 19.23 -2.11 4.68
C ILE A 133 17.72 -1.94 4.48
N ARG A 134 17.15 -2.55 3.42
CA ARG A 134 15.69 -2.48 3.19
C ARG A 134 14.90 -3.18 4.28
N SER A 135 15.40 -4.33 4.74
CA SER A 135 14.77 -5.11 5.82
C SER A 135 14.81 -4.34 7.15
N SER A 136 15.95 -3.75 7.52
CA SER A 136 16.06 -2.97 8.75
C SER A 136 15.13 -1.77 8.77
N LYS A 137 14.98 -1.04 7.64
CA LYS A 137 14.03 0.07 7.51
C LYS A 137 12.56 -0.34 7.63
N ARG A 138 12.22 -1.60 7.34
CA ARG A 138 10.85 -2.14 7.45
C ARG A 138 10.58 -2.81 8.79
N LYS A 139 11.63 -3.06 9.59
CA LYS A 139 11.49 -3.75 10.86
C LYS A 139 10.71 -2.85 11.81
N LEU A 140 9.64 -3.40 12.40
CA LEU A 140 8.86 -2.69 13.40
C LEU A 140 9.73 -2.40 14.62
N ASP A 141 9.60 -1.18 15.12
CA ASP A 141 10.27 -0.75 16.34
C ASP A 141 9.68 -1.49 17.54
N PHE A 142 10.55 -1.92 18.46
CA PHE A 142 10.11 -2.70 19.61
C PHE A 142 9.29 -1.86 20.61
N SER A 143 9.58 -0.57 20.75
CA SER A 143 8.79 0.33 21.59
C SER A 143 7.37 0.51 21.06
N TYR A 144 7.20 0.54 19.73
CA TYR A 144 5.87 0.51 19.11
C TYR A 144 5.10 -0.76 19.50
N ILE A 145 5.75 -1.92 19.49
CA ILE A 145 5.13 -3.19 19.91
C ILE A 145 4.71 -3.14 21.38
N GLN A 146 5.58 -2.63 22.26
CA GLN A 146 5.29 -2.48 23.69
C GLN A 146 4.08 -1.57 23.93
N ASN A 147 4.05 -0.40 23.30
CA ASN A 147 2.95 0.55 23.41
C ASN A 147 1.65 -0.03 22.85
N PHE A 148 1.71 -0.69 21.69
CA PHE A 148 0.55 -1.34 21.09
C PHE A 148 -0.06 -2.34 22.06
N VAL A 149 0.73 -3.27 22.61
CA VAL A 149 0.24 -4.31 23.55
C VAL A 149 -0.41 -3.67 24.78
N LYS A 150 0.20 -2.62 25.34
CA LYS A 150 -0.31 -1.91 26.53
C LYS A 150 -1.64 -1.20 26.27
N GLU A 151 -1.80 -0.57 25.11
CA GLU A 151 -3.02 0.19 24.78
C GLU A 151 -4.17 -0.69 24.30
N ASN A 152 -3.85 -1.86 23.75
CA ASN A 152 -4.80 -2.66 22.98
C ASN A 152 -5.18 -3.97 23.67
N SER A 153 -4.51 -4.37 24.76
CA SER A 153 -4.77 -5.63 25.44
C SER A 153 -4.53 -5.56 26.94
N GLU A 154 -5.17 -6.45 27.69
CA GLU A 154 -4.83 -6.71 29.10
C GLU A 154 -3.68 -7.73 29.26
N CYS A 155 -2.88 -7.94 28.20
CA CYS A 155 -1.71 -8.82 28.25
C CYS A 155 -0.45 -8.03 28.59
N LYS A 156 0.47 -8.69 29.30
CA LYS A 156 1.83 -8.21 29.52
C LYS A 156 2.77 -8.87 28.52
N LEU A 157 3.51 -8.08 27.75
CA LEU A 157 4.58 -8.59 26.87
C LEU A 157 5.78 -9.05 27.73
N LEU A 158 6.20 -10.30 27.57
CA LEU A 158 7.31 -10.91 28.30
C LEU A 158 8.61 -10.92 27.52
N SER A 159 8.54 -10.97 26.18
CA SER A 159 9.75 -10.86 25.35
C SER A 159 10.44 -9.52 25.54
N ASP A 160 11.77 -9.53 25.54
CA ASP A 160 12.65 -8.37 25.72
C ASP A 160 13.04 -7.69 24.38
N LYS A 161 12.86 -8.40 23.26
CA LYS A 161 13.18 -7.93 21.92
C LYS A 161 12.26 -8.50 20.84
N TYR A 162 12.15 -7.77 19.74
CA TYR A 162 11.52 -8.25 18.51
C TYR A 162 12.57 -8.52 17.43
N ILE A 163 12.62 -9.78 16.96
CA ILE A 163 13.61 -10.20 15.97
C ILE A 163 13.11 -9.93 14.55
N ASN A 164 11.95 -10.47 14.18
CA ASN A 164 11.25 -10.23 12.91
C ASN A 164 9.81 -10.80 12.97
N SER A 165 9.05 -10.67 11.88
CA SER A 165 7.65 -11.14 11.77
C SER A 165 7.45 -12.64 11.95
N ASN A 166 8.50 -13.43 11.75
CA ASN A 166 8.46 -14.89 11.81
C ASN A 166 8.93 -15.42 13.17
N HIS A 167 9.26 -14.55 14.14
CA HIS A 167 9.47 -14.94 15.52
C HIS A 167 8.23 -14.63 16.36
N LYS A 168 7.86 -15.61 17.19
CA LYS A 168 6.81 -15.42 18.19
C LYS A 168 7.31 -14.53 19.31
N LEU A 169 6.39 -13.78 19.89
CA LEU A 169 6.55 -13.05 21.13
C LEU A 169 5.80 -13.78 22.24
N ASP A 170 6.32 -13.70 23.44
CA ASP A 170 5.75 -14.29 24.65
C ASP A 170 4.95 -13.24 25.41
N PHE A 171 3.78 -13.64 25.87
CA PHE A 171 2.82 -12.80 26.57
C PHE A 171 2.30 -13.50 27.81
N GLU A 172 1.94 -12.72 28.82
CA GLU A 172 1.18 -13.16 29.99
C GLU A 172 -0.20 -12.51 29.93
N CYS A 173 -1.24 -13.34 29.84
CA CYS A 173 -2.62 -12.89 29.83
C CYS A 173 -3.05 -12.41 31.23
N LYS A 174 -4.11 -11.59 31.32
CA LYS A 174 -4.70 -11.13 32.59
C LYS A 174 -4.99 -12.23 33.63
N CYS A 175 -5.27 -13.45 33.18
CA CYS A 175 -5.52 -14.60 34.04
C CYS A 175 -4.23 -15.28 34.54
N GLY A 176 -3.04 -14.72 34.27
CA GLY A 176 -1.73 -15.28 34.60
C GLY A 176 -1.21 -16.36 33.63
N ASN A 177 -1.98 -16.78 32.63
CA ASN A 177 -1.53 -17.79 31.67
C ASN A 177 -0.57 -17.18 30.65
N LYS A 178 0.57 -17.86 30.44
CA LYS A 178 1.57 -17.48 29.45
C LYS A 178 1.26 -18.13 28.09
N PHE A 179 1.50 -17.41 27.01
CA PHE A 179 1.33 -17.90 25.64
C PHE A 179 2.25 -17.19 24.66
N SER A 180 2.52 -17.84 23.53
CA SER A 180 3.40 -17.30 22.49
C SER A 180 2.66 -17.19 21.16
N THR A 181 2.76 -16.04 20.49
CA THR A 181 2.15 -15.82 19.18
C THR A 181 2.94 -14.82 18.34
N TYR A 182 2.69 -14.76 17.04
CA TYR A 182 3.28 -13.75 16.17
C TYR A 182 2.62 -12.39 16.42
N PHE A 183 3.40 -11.31 16.39
CA PHE A 183 2.85 -9.95 16.59
C PHE A 183 1.76 -9.59 15.58
N ASP A 184 1.89 -10.02 14.32
CA ASP A 184 0.88 -9.78 13.29
C ASP A 184 -0.47 -10.43 13.64
N LEU A 185 -0.45 -11.66 14.17
CA LEU A 185 -1.65 -12.35 14.62
C LEU A 185 -2.24 -11.71 15.89
N PHE A 186 -1.38 -11.31 16.84
CA PHE A 186 -1.78 -10.58 18.05
C PHE A 186 -2.49 -9.27 17.70
N LYS A 187 -1.97 -8.54 16.71
CA LYS A 187 -2.50 -7.26 16.23
C LYS A 187 -3.78 -7.42 15.41
N ARG A 188 -3.86 -8.41 14.53
CA ARG A 188 -4.91 -8.50 13.48
C ARG A 188 -6.09 -9.41 13.81
N LEU A 189 -5.86 -10.53 14.47
CA LEU A 189 -6.89 -11.56 14.71
C LEU A 189 -7.49 -11.50 16.13
N ASP A 190 -7.30 -10.36 16.78
CA ASP A 190 -7.70 -10.13 18.17
C ASP A 190 -7.27 -11.24 19.15
N ILE A 191 -6.10 -11.86 18.89
CA ILE A 191 -5.48 -12.84 19.78
C ILE A 191 -4.81 -12.10 20.95
N ARG A 192 -5.58 -11.26 21.63
CA ARG A 192 -5.15 -10.37 22.71
C ARG A 192 -5.31 -10.99 24.09
N MET A 193 -5.52 -12.29 24.13
CA MET A 193 -5.66 -13.09 25.35
C MET A 193 -5.27 -14.55 25.09
N CYS A 194 -4.96 -15.28 26.15
CA CYS A 194 -4.61 -16.69 26.05
C CYS A 194 -5.78 -17.53 25.52
N THR A 195 -5.48 -18.72 24.99
CA THR A 195 -6.50 -19.64 24.45
C THR A 195 -7.60 -19.97 25.45
N LYS A 196 -7.27 -20.16 26.73
CA LYS A 196 -8.25 -20.44 27.78
C LYS A 196 -9.22 -19.26 27.97
N CYS A 197 -8.69 -18.04 28.09
CA CYS A 197 -9.52 -16.84 28.18
C CYS A 197 -10.37 -16.63 26.94
N ARG A 198 -9.80 -16.85 25.75
CA ARG A 198 -10.53 -16.74 24.49
C ARG A 198 -11.67 -17.76 24.38
N GLN A 199 -11.46 -18.98 24.86
CA GLN A 199 -12.49 -20.03 24.89
C GLN A 199 -13.53 -19.80 26.00
N SER A 200 -13.17 -19.05 27.05
CA SER A 200 -14.11 -18.67 28.13
C SER A 200 -14.96 -17.45 27.81
N VAL A 201 -14.62 -16.68 26.76
CA VAL A 201 -15.56 -15.69 26.21
C VAL A 201 -16.60 -16.47 25.40
N PRO A 202 -17.89 -16.44 25.78
CA PRO A 202 -18.91 -17.17 25.05
C PRO A 202 -19.21 -16.45 23.73
N ARG A 203 -18.47 -16.80 22.67
CA ARG A 203 -18.82 -16.46 21.29
C ARG A 203 -19.35 -17.69 20.59
N SER A 204 -20.49 -17.57 19.92
CA SER A 204 -20.98 -18.66 19.10
C SER A 204 -20.05 -18.88 17.89
N LYS A 205 -20.06 -20.09 17.32
CA LYS A 205 -19.34 -20.36 16.06
C LYS A 205 -19.78 -19.41 14.94
N GLY A 206 -21.03 -18.94 14.96
CA GLY A 206 -21.61 -18.01 14.00
C GLY A 206 -21.00 -16.62 14.08
N GLU A 207 -20.94 -16.03 15.28
CA GLU A 207 -20.29 -14.73 15.51
C GLU A 207 -18.84 -14.73 15.02
N LEU A 208 -18.07 -15.78 15.33
CA LEU A 208 -16.69 -15.91 14.83
C LEU A 208 -16.63 -15.86 13.30
N LYS A 209 -17.52 -16.59 12.63
CA LYS A 209 -17.57 -16.63 11.16
C LYS A 209 -17.98 -15.28 10.55
N ILE A 210 -18.93 -14.57 11.17
CA ILE A 210 -19.34 -13.23 10.75
C ILE A 210 -18.17 -12.25 10.89
N SER A 211 -17.51 -12.23 12.05
CA SER A 211 -16.35 -11.37 12.33
C SER A 211 -15.23 -11.59 11.31
N GLU A 212 -14.85 -12.85 11.04
CA GLU A 212 -13.86 -13.17 10.02
C GLU A 212 -14.24 -12.69 8.61
N TRP A 213 -15.52 -12.79 8.24
CA TRP A 213 -16.00 -12.36 6.93
C TRP A 213 -15.98 -10.84 6.78
N LEU A 214 -16.47 -10.10 7.79
CA LEU A 214 -16.46 -8.63 7.80
C LEU A 214 -15.03 -8.11 7.66
N TYR A 215 -14.10 -8.72 8.39
CA TYR A 215 -12.68 -8.42 8.30
C TYR A 215 -12.09 -8.66 6.91
N LYS A 216 -12.29 -9.85 6.33
CA LYS A 216 -11.74 -10.21 5.00
C LYS A 216 -12.24 -9.28 3.90
N ASN A 217 -13.41 -8.68 4.08
CA ASN A 217 -14.02 -7.75 3.12
C ASN A 217 -13.75 -6.28 3.43
N ASN A 218 -12.84 -5.98 4.38
CA ASN A 218 -12.47 -4.62 4.82
C ASN A 218 -13.67 -3.75 5.23
N ILE A 219 -14.64 -4.35 5.93
CA ILE A 219 -15.80 -3.63 6.45
C ILE A 219 -15.45 -3.07 7.83
N ASN A 220 -15.82 -1.81 8.12
CA ASN A 220 -15.64 -1.20 9.43
C ASN A 220 -16.76 -1.66 10.38
N TYR A 221 -16.42 -2.30 11.50
CA TYR A 221 -17.40 -2.82 12.45
C TYR A 221 -16.91 -2.80 13.90
N LYS A 222 -17.85 -2.89 14.83
CA LYS A 222 -17.61 -3.06 16.27
C LYS A 222 -18.46 -4.21 16.80
N GLU A 223 -17.88 -5.02 17.68
CA GLU A 223 -18.54 -6.17 18.31
C GLU A 223 -19.18 -5.77 19.65
N GLU A 224 -20.19 -6.53 20.09
CA GLU A 224 -20.92 -6.33 21.37
C GLU A 224 -21.37 -4.87 21.58
N TYR A 225 -21.94 -4.27 20.54
CA TYR A 225 -22.30 -2.85 20.52
C TYR A 225 -23.51 -2.58 21.41
N THR A 226 -23.43 -1.54 22.24
CA THR A 226 -24.53 -1.12 23.12
C THR A 226 -24.86 0.34 22.85
N PHE A 227 -26.13 0.70 23.03
CA PHE A 227 -26.58 2.08 23.07
C PHE A 227 -26.84 2.49 24.52
N ASP A 228 -26.55 3.74 24.85
CA ASP A 228 -26.75 4.24 26.22
C ASP A 228 -28.24 4.34 26.59
N ASP A 229 -29.10 4.61 25.60
CA ASP A 229 -30.55 4.72 25.71
C ASP A 229 -31.31 3.41 25.47
N LEU A 230 -30.62 2.29 25.17
CA LEU A 230 -31.24 0.97 25.05
C LEU A 230 -30.85 0.06 26.23
N LYS A 231 -31.79 -0.11 27.16
CA LYS A 231 -31.62 -0.97 28.34
C LYS A 231 -32.93 -1.61 28.75
N ASP A 232 -32.81 -2.81 29.30
CA ASP A 232 -33.80 -3.41 30.19
C ASP A 232 -33.32 -3.18 31.64
N ILE A 233 -33.06 -4.22 32.45
CA ILE A 233 -32.34 -4.11 33.73
C ILE A 233 -30.87 -3.72 33.47
N LYS A 234 -30.30 -4.23 32.37
CA LYS A 234 -28.94 -3.93 31.90
C LYS A 234 -29.01 -3.41 30.47
N LYS A 235 -27.92 -2.76 30.01
CA LYS A 235 -27.80 -2.35 28.60
C LYS A 235 -27.91 -3.58 27.70
N LEU A 236 -28.75 -3.48 26.67
CA LEU A 236 -28.88 -4.53 25.67
C LEU A 236 -27.76 -4.37 24.64
N ARG A 237 -27.13 -5.49 24.28
CA ARG A 237 -25.98 -5.53 23.37
C ARG A 237 -26.38 -6.20 22.06
N PHE A 238 -25.90 -5.65 20.96
CA PHE A 238 -25.94 -6.25 19.63
C PHE A 238 -24.62 -6.93 19.30
N ASP A 239 -24.65 -8.08 18.62
CA ASP A 239 -23.43 -8.83 18.30
C ASP A 239 -22.44 -8.00 17.46
N PHE A 240 -22.93 -7.30 16.43
CA PHE A 240 -22.11 -6.43 15.59
C PHE A 240 -22.83 -5.12 15.20
N ALA A 241 -22.07 -4.04 15.10
CA ALA A 241 -22.46 -2.78 14.47
C ALA A 241 -21.52 -2.47 13.31
N ILE A 242 -22.09 -2.27 12.11
CA ILE A 242 -21.39 -1.80 10.93
C ILE A 242 -21.35 -0.28 10.97
N LEU A 243 -20.15 0.29 10.82
CA LEU A 243 -19.92 1.73 10.95
C LEU A 243 -19.63 2.35 9.59
N ASN A 244 -20.12 3.58 9.38
CA ASN A 244 -19.70 4.38 8.22
C ASN A 244 -18.32 5.04 8.46
N ASP A 245 -17.83 5.79 7.48
CA ASP A 245 -16.52 6.46 7.57
C ASP A 245 -16.45 7.53 8.67
N LYS A 246 -17.60 8.01 9.15
CA LYS A 246 -17.71 8.96 10.27
C LYS A 246 -17.81 8.26 11.64
N GLY A 247 -17.85 6.92 11.66
CA GLY A 247 -18.01 6.14 12.88
C GLY A 247 -19.46 5.99 13.37
N GLU A 248 -20.45 6.40 12.57
CA GLU A 248 -21.88 6.27 12.92
C GLU A 248 -22.40 4.89 12.51
N VAL A 249 -23.38 4.37 13.26
CA VAL A 249 -23.97 3.05 13.01
C VAL A 249 -24.78 3.09 11.72
N LYS A 250 -24.34 2.31 10.72
CA LYS A 250 -25.01 2.10 9.44
C LYS A 250 -26.03 0.95 9.50
N MET A 251 -25.69 -0.12 10.22
CA MET A 251 -26.48 -1.35 10.33
C MET A 251 -26.04 -2.16 11.55
N LEU A 252 -26.95 -2.92 12.14
CA LEU A 252 -26.68 -3.87 13.23
C LEU A 252 -26.84 -5.31 12.71
N ILE A 253 -26.10 -6.25 13.29
CA ILE A 253 -26.18 -7.68 12.96
C ILE A 253 -26.28 -8.49 14.25
N GLU A 254 -27.17 -9.48 14.27
CA GLU A 254 -27.35 -10.47 15.33
C GLU A 254 -27.22 -11.88 14.75
N PHE A 255 -26.60 -12.80 15.50
CA PHE A 255 -26.57 -14.22 15.19
C PHE A 255 -27.42 -15.00 16.20
N ASP A 256 -28.63 -15.35 15.78
CA ASP A 256 -29.61 -15.95 16.67
C ASP A 256 -29.33 -17.44 16.83
N GLY A 257 -28.89 -17.83 18.04
CA GLY A 257 -28.72 -19.23 18.43
C GLY A 257 -30.05 -20.01 18.49
N LYS A 258 -29.95 -21.34 18.62
CA LYS A 258 -31.12 -22.25 18.76
C LYS A 258 -32.12 -21.82 19.84
N GLN A 259 -31.62 -21.17 20.89
CA GLN A 259 -32.39 -20.72 22.04
C GLN A 259 -33.45 -19.68 21.68
N HIS A 260 -33.26 -18.89 20.61
CA HIS A 260 -34.28 -17.97 20.09
C HIS A 260 -35.50 -18.70 19.48
N GLN A 261 -35.37 -19.99 19.15
CA GLN A 261 -36.45 -20.84 18.66
C GLN A 261 -37.05 -21.73 19.77
N GLY A 262 -36.64 -21.54 21.03
CA GLY A 262 -37.09 -22.35 22.17
C GLY A 262 -36.32 -23.67 22.34
N GLU A 263 -35.36 -23.98 21.45
CA GLU A 263 -34.55 -25.19 21.53
C GLU A 263 -33.17 -24.93 22.17
N GLY A 264 -32.70 -25.85 23.02
CA GLY A 264 -31.37 -25.75 23.62
C GLY A 264 -31.26 -24.74 24.78
N VAL A 265 -32.39 -24.37 25.39
CA VAL A 265 -32.43 -23.68 26.68
C VAL A 265 -32.02 -24.68 27.77
N PHE A 266 -30.92 -24.42 28.45
CA PHE A 266 -30.41 -25.28 29.53
C PHE A 266 -31.04 -24.87 30.86
N ALA A 267 -32.19 -25.46 31.19
CA ALA A 267 -32.91 -25.25 32.44
C ALA A 267 -33.04 -26.56 33.24
N LYS A 268 -33.22 -26.45 34.56
CA LYS A 268 -33.42 -27.63 35.42
C LYS A 268 -34.88 -28.06 35.45
N THR A 269 -35.80 -27.13 35.17
CA THR A 269 -37.25 -27.37 35.10
C THR A 269 -37.85 -26.78 33.82
N GLU A 270 -39.06 -27.23 33.48
CA GLU A 270 -39.81 -26.73 32.32
C GLU A 270 -40.27 -25.27 32.52
N GLU A 271 -40.65 -24.89 33.74
CA GLU A 271 -40.98 -23.51 34.10
C GLU A 271 -39.77 -22.58 33.93
N GLU A 272 -38.58 -23.00 34.36
CA GLU A 272 -37.34 -22.25 34.17
C GLU A 272 -37.00 -22.08 32.67
N ALA A 273 -37.19 -23.14 31.87
CA ALA A 273 -36.97 -23.08 30.42
C ALA A 273 -37.89 -22.06 29.75
N LEU A 274 -39.17 -22.05 30.15
CA LEU A 274 -40.18 -21.14 29.62
C LEU A 274 -39.88 -19.68 30.02
N LEU A 275 -39.46 -19.44 31.27
CA LEU A 275 -39.04 -18.12 31.73
C LEU A 275 -37.84 -17.60 30.93
N MET A 276 -36.80 -18.41 30.76
CA MET A 276 -35.61 -18.05 29.97
C MET A 276 -35.96 -17.74 28.50
N TYR A 277 -36.84 -18.54 27.90
CA TYR A 277 -37.31 -18.29 26.53
C TYR A 277 -38.04 -16.94 26.42
N ASN A 278 -38.93 -16.64 27.36
CA ASN A 278 -39.68 -15.39 27.39
C ASN A 278 -38.76 -14.17 27.60
N GLU A 279 -37.73 -14.28 28.44
CA GLU A 279 -36.73 -13.21 28.62
C GLU A 279 -35.93 -12.93 27.35
N ILE A 280 -35.51 -13.98 26.63
CA ILE A 280 -34.82 -13.85 25.34
C ILE A 280 -35.74 -13.17 24.32
N ALA A 281 -36.99 -13.63 24.20
CA ALA A 281 -37.97 -13.05 23.29
C ALA A 281 -38.28 -11.58 23.61
N TYR A 282 -38.35 -11.22 24.90
CA TYR A 282 -38.57 -9.86 25.35
C TYR A 282 -37.40 -8.93 24.99
N SER A 283 -36.15 -9.34 25.29
CA SER A 283 -34.96 -8.57 24.91
C SER A 283 -34.87 -8.37 23.39
N ASP A 284 -35.18 -9.42 22.62
CA ASP A 284 -35.23 -9.34 21.17
C ASP A 284 -36.26 -8.33 20.68
N ASN A 285 -37.46 -8.30 21.30
CA ASN A 285 -38.48 -7.34 20.93
C ASN A 285 -38.02 -5.90 21.20
N LEU A 286 -37.40 -5.64 22.35
CA LEU A 286 -36.84 -4.32 22.66
C LEU A 286 -35.79 -3.88 21.64
N LYS A 287 -34.91 -4.79 21.21
CA LYS A 287 -33.93 -4.52 20.15
C LYS A 287 -34.60 -4.20 18.82
N ASN A 288 -35.61 -4.97 18.43
CA ASN A 288 -36.35 -4.78 17.18
C ASN A 288 -37.06 -3.43 17.17
N GLU A 289 -37.80 -3.10 18.23
CA GLU A 289 -38.50 -1.83 18.38
C GLU A 289 -37.51 -0.65 18.37
N TYR A 290 -36.38 -0.78 19.05
CA TYR A 290 -35.34 0.25 19.05
C TYR A 290 -34.80 0.51 17.64
N CYS A 291 -34.45 -0.57 16.91
CA CYS A 291 -33.97 -0.45 15.54
C CYS A 291 -35.02 0.16 14.62
N PHE A 292 -36.29 -0.24 14.76
CA PHE A 292 -37.42 0.30 14.01
C PHE A 292 -37.60 1.80 14.27
N ASN A 293 -37.67 2.20 15.54
CA ASN A 293 -37.90 3.59 15.95
C ASN A 293 -36.75 4.53 15.56
N LYS A 294 -35.51 4.03 15.56
CA LYS A 294 -34.32 4.80 15.19
C LYS A 294 -33.98 4.70 13.69
N CYS A 295 -34.78 3.98 12.90
CA CYS A 295 -34.53 3.69 11.50
C CYS A 295 -33.14 3.05 11.24
N ILE A 296 -32.69 2.18 12.14
CA ILE A 296 -31.43 1.45 12.01
C ILE A 296 -31.71 0.08 11.39
N PRO A 297 -31.13 -0.26 10.22
CA PRO A 297 -31.26 -1.60 9.66
C PRO A 297 -30.70 -2.66 10.60
N LEU A 298 -31.48 -3.72 10.85
CA LEU A 298 -31.07 -4.87 11.66
C LEU A 298 -31.10 -6.15 10.80
N LEU A 299 -29.95 -6.81 10.68
CA LEU A 299 -29.83 -8.12 10.04
C LEU A 299 -29.74 -9.21 11.11
N ARG A 300 -30.78 -10.07 11.19
CA ARG A 300 -30.74 -11.26 12.05
C ARG A 300 -30.38 -12.49 11.21
N ILE A 301 -29.38 -13.24 11.64
CA ILE A 301 -28.91 -14.46 10.98
C ILE A 301 -29.20 -15.65 11.90
N PRO A 302 -30.19 -16.49 11.60
CA PRO A 302 -30.50 -17.64 12.44
C PRO A 302 -29.43 -18.73 12.31
N TYR A 303 -29.29 -19.54 13.38
CA TYR A 303 -28.24 -20.55 13.49
C TYR A 303 -28.23 -21.56 12.33
N ASP A 304 -29.40 -21.88 11.77
CA ASP A 304 -29.56 -22.84 10.67
C ASP A 304 -28.95 -22.33 9.35
N LYS A 305 -28.70 -21.02 9.25
CA LYS A 305 -28.03 -20.39 8.09
C LYS A 305 -26.52 -20.31 8.23
N TYR A 306 -25.92 -20.97 9.21
CA TYR A 306 -24.47 -20.96 9.44
C TYR A 306 -23.62 -21.20 8.17
N SER A 307 -24.01 -22.18 7.34
CA SER A 307 -23.30 -22.50 6.10
C SER A 307 -23.40 -21.38 5.04
N ASN A 308 -24.45 -20.57 5.08
CA ASN A 308 -24.77 -19.53 4.11
C ASN A 308 -24.41 -18.10 4.56
N ILE A 309 -23.80 -17.92 5.74
CA ILE A 309 -23.40 -16.60 6.28
C ILE A 309 -22.70 -15.73 5.23
N ASP A 310 -21.68 -16.28 4.55
CA ASP A 310 -20.90 -15.54 3.55
C ASP A 310 -21.78 -14.98 2.41
N LYS A 311 -22.76 -15.77 1.96
CA LYS A 311 -23.68 -15.37 0.88
C LYS A 311 -24.65 -14.29 1.35
N ILE A 312 -25.17 -14.42 2.57
CA ILE A 312 -26.07 -13.44 3.18
C ILE A 312 -25.36 -12.11 3.34
N LEU A 313 -24.16 -12.12 3.95
CA LEU A 313 -23.38 -10.90 4.18
C LEU A 313 -22.95 -10.25 2.86
N THR A 314 -22.58 -11.05 1.85
CA THR A 314 -22.26 -10.52 0.52
C THR A 314 -23.46 -9.76 -0.06
N ARG A 315 -24.66 -10.33 -0.02
CA ARG A 315 -25.86 -9.71 -0.58
C ARG A 315 -26.25 -8.40 0.11
N VAL A 316 -26.00 -8.29 1.42
CA VAL A 316 -26.45 -7.16 2.23
C VAL A 316 -25.43 -6.03 2.26
N LEU A 317 -24.13 -6.36 2.26
CA LEU A 317 -23.05 -5.40 2.51
C LEU A 317 -22.20 -5.07 1.27
N LYS A 318 -22.44 -5.73 0.13
CA LYS A 318 -21.81 -5.44 -1.16
C LYS A 318 -22.85 -5.29 -2.25
#